data_AF-A0AAN6L7F6-F1
#
_entry.id   AF-A0AAN6L7F6-F1
#
_cell.length_a   1.000
_cell.length_b   1.000
_cell.length_c   1.000
_cell.angle_alpha   90.00
_cell.angle_beta   90.00
_cell.angle_gamma   90.00
#
_symmetry.space_group_name_H-M   'P 1'
#
loop_
_entity.id
_entity.type
_entity.pdbx_description
1 polymer ?
#
loop_
_entity_poly.entity_id
_entity_poly.type
_entity_poly.pdbx_seq_one_letter_code
_entity_poly.pdbx_strand_id
1 'polypeptide(L)'
;MGRQLSFVATKTTQWGRPDALVEPIGNSLTRSDTEWEGPVPEGTKEICAREAQHPIDEPRKHLTVVCLDEEGKRKSQHVPFIVESK
;
A
#
# COMPACT_ATOMS: atom_id res chain seq x y z
N MET A 1 11.93 -12.97 -10.81
CA MET A 1 11.61 -11.53 -10.78
C MET A 1 11.43 -11.15 -9.32
N GLY A 2 12.36 -10.33 -8.80
CA GLY A 2 12.54 -10.09 -7.36
C GLY A 2 11.37 -9.32 -6.77
N ARG A 3 10.77 -9.87 -5.72
CA ARG A 3 9.62 -9.28 -5.03
C ARG A 3 10.01 -7.97 -4.32
N GLN A 4 9.09 -7.03 -4.43
CA GLN A 4 9.08 -5.66 -3.94
C GLN A 4 9.40 -5.57 -2.44
N LEU A 5 10.20 -4.59 -2.02
CA LEU A 5 10.20 -4.17 -0.62
C LEU A 5 8.90 -3.39 -0.36
N SER A 6 8.04 -3.95 0.49
CA SER A 6 6.74 -3.38 0.87
C SER A 6 6.84 -2.69 2.23
N PHE A 7 6.55 -1.39 2.28
CA PHE A 7 6.57 -0.61 3.53
C PHE A 7 5.21 0.02 3.81
N VAL A 8 4.95 0.29 5.09
CA VAL A 8 3.71 0.89 5.54
C VAL A 8 4.03 2.24 6.18
N ALA A 9 3.56 3.33 5.57
CA ALA A 9 3.80 4.66 6.12
C ALA A 9 3.05 4.83 7.46
N THR A 10 3.76 5.30 8.49
CA THR A 10 3.16 5.63 9.80
C THR A 10 2.80 7.11 9.93
N LYS A 11 3.40 7.99 9.12
CA LYS A 11 3.07 9.42 9.12
C LYS A 11 3.44 10.11 7.82
N THR A 12 2.74 11.21 7.53
CA THR A 12 3.14 12.25 6.59
C THR A 12 3.00 13.61 7.28
N THR A 13 3.17 14.70 6.52
CA THR A 13 2.92 16.06 7.01
C THR A 13 1.44 16.32 7.34
N GLN A 14 0.50 15.55 6.78
CA GLN A 14 -0.94 15.82 6.87
C GLN A 14 -1.72 14.74 7.63
N TRP A 15 -1.11 13.58 7.93
CA TRP A 15 -1.79 12.48 8.61
C TRP A 15 -0.80 11.58 9.36
N GLY A 16 -1.29 10.89 10.38
CA GLY A 16 -0.55 9.86 11.12
C GLY A 16 -1.38 8.59 11.25
N ARG A 17 -0.71 7.44 11.31
CA ARG A 17 -1.28 6.12 11.54
C ARG A 17 -0.91 5.66 12.96
N PRO A 18 -1.85 5.08 13.72
CA PRO A 18 -1.51 4.32 14.91
C PRO A 18 -0.61 3.12 14.57
N ASP A 19 0.43 2.87 15.36
CA ASP A 19 1.31 1.70 15.16
C ASP A 19 0.54 0.37 15.15
N ALA A 20 -0.56 0.27 15.90
CA ALA A 20 -1.45 -0.89 15.90
C ALA A 20 -2.07 -1.22 14.52
N LEU A 21 -2.10 -0.26 13.59
CA LEU A 21 -2.58 -0.46 12.22
C LEU A 21 -1.47 -0.75 11.22
N VAL A 22 -0.20 -0.73 11.62
CA VAL A 22 0.94 -0.98 10.71
C VAL A 22 0.96 -2.44 10.26
N GLU A 23 0.90 -3.37 11.21
CA GLU A 23 0.88 -4.81 10.93
C GLU A 23 -0.31 -5.25 10.06
N PRO A 24 -1.58 -4.93 10.38
CA PRO A 24 -2.70 -5.37 9.55
C PRO A 24 -2.65 -4.78 8.13
N ILE A 25 -2.22 -3.53 7.96
CA ILE A 25 -2.05 -2.93 6.63
C ILE A 25 -0.88 -3.57 5.88
N GLY A 26 0.21 -3.91 6.58
CA GLY A 26 1.36 -4.60 6.00
C GLY A 26 1.00 -6.00 5.51
N ASN A 27 0.18 -6.73 6.26
CA ASN A 27 -0.32 -8.05 5.86
C ASN A 27 -1.21 -7.94 4.63
N SER A 28 -2.16 -7.00 4.62
CA SER A 28 -2.98 -6.73 3.44
C SER A 28 -2.15 -6.31 2.24
N LEU A 29 -1.17 -5.43 2.40
CA LEU A 29 -0.29 -5.00 1.31
C LEU A 29 0.52 -6.17 0.74
N THR A 30 1.09 -7.02 1.60
CA THR A 30 1.86 -8.20 1.18
C THR A 30 1.00 -9.17 0.37
N ARG A 31 -0.28 -9.34 0.76
CA ARG A 31 -1.24 -10.14 0.00
C ARG A 31 -1.60 -9.49 -1.31
N SER A 32 -1.93 -8.20 -1.31
CA SER A 32 -2.17 -7.46 -2.54
C SER A 32 -0.98 -7.58 -3.48
N ASP A 33 0.26 -7.43 -3.02
CA ASP A 33 1.47 -7.62 -3.84
C ASP A 33 1.60 -9.05 -4.39
N THR A 34 1.16 -10.05 -3.62
CA THR A 34 1.23 -11.47 -4.03
C THR A 34 0.12 -11.88 -4.98
N GLU A 35 -1.09 -11.36 -4.79
CA GLU A 35 -2.33 -11.81 -5.45
C GLU A 35 -2.78 -10.85 -6.55
N TRP A 36 -2.34 -9.60 -6.54
CA TRP A 36 -2.71 -8.61 -7.54
C TRP A 36 -1.75 -8.65 -8.73
N GLU A 37 -2.23 -9.17 -9.85
CA GLU A 37 -1.51 -9.18 -11.13
C GLU A 37 -1.72 -7.88 -11.95
N GLY A 38 -2.26 -6.83 -11.32
CA GLY A 38 -2.50 -5.57 -12.00
C GLY A 38 -1.20 -4.82 -12.35
N PRO A 39 -1.27 -3.83 -13.25
CA PRO A 39 -0.09 -3.12 -13.70
C PRO A 39 0.47 -2.25 -12.57
N VAL A 40 1.65 -2.62 -12.08
CA VAL A 40 2.55 -1.68 -11.39
C VAL A 40 3.28 -0.84 -12.43
N PRO A 41 3.60 0.44 -12.15
CA PRO A 41 4.44 1.22 -13.02
C PRO A 41 5.77 0.50 -13.32
N GLU A 42 6.19 0.51 -14.58
CA GLU A 42 7.47 -0.09 -14.97
C GLU A 42 8.62 0.53 -14.17
N GLY A 43 9.56 -0.31 -13.73
CA GLY A 43 10.71 0.13 -12.93
C GLY A 43 10.43 0.32 -11.44
N THR A 44 9.21 0.04 -10.95
CA THR A 44 8.94 0.11 -9.51
C THR A 44 9.79 -0.91 -8.75
N LYS A 45 10.52 -0.45 -7.73
CA LYS A 45 11.32 -1.29 -6.81
C LYS A 45 10.67 -1.44 -5.45
N GLU A 46 9.99 -0.39 -5.00
CA GLU A 46 9.42 -0.32 -3.66
C GLU A 46 7.97 0.13 -3.74
N ILE A 47 7.13 -0.45 -2.88
CA ILE A 47 5.73 -0.05 -2.75
C ILE A 47 5.49 0.35 -1.30
N CYS A 48 4.98 1.57 -1.12
CA CYS A 48 4.65 2.10 0.19
C CYS A 48 3.14 2.27 0.34
N ALA A 49 2.49 1.50 1.22
CA ALA A 49 1.09 1.74 1.56
C ALA A 49 0.95 3.02 2.39
N ARG A 50 0.24 3.99 1.82
CA ARG A 50 -0.17 5.22 2.52
C ARG A 50 -1.68 5.20 2.72
N GLU A 51 -2.14 5.86 3.76
CA GLU A 51 -3.58 6.07 3.90
C GLU A 51 -4.03 7.11 2.87
N ALA A 52 -5.10 6.80 2.14
CA ALA A 52 -5.93 7.85 1.57
C ALA A 52 -6.94 8.27 2.65
N GLN A 53 -7.28 9.56 2.71
CA GLN A 53 -8.44 10.00 3.47
C GLN A 53 -9.65 9.19 2.99
N HIS A 54 -10.14 8.29 3.85
CA HIS A 54 -11.35 7.52 3.61
C HIS A 54 -12.36 7.93 4.69
N PRO A 55 -13.58 8.32 4.31
CA PRO A 55 -14.64 8.58 5.27
C PRO A 55 -14.94 7.29 6.06
N ILE A 56 -15.25 7.42 7.35
CA ILE A 56 -15.43 6.28 8.26
C ILE A 56 -16.58 5.35 7.85
N ASP A 57 -17.53 5.86 7.06
CA ASP A 57 -18.74 5.17 6.64
C ASP A 57 -18.56 4.23 5.44
N GLU A 58 -17.39 4.21 4.79
CA GLU A 58 -17.13 3.31 3.64
C GLU A 58 -16.12 2.20 4.00
N PRO A 59 -16.49 0.91 3.82
CA PRO A 59 -15.55 -0.18 4.02
C PRO A 59 -14.39 -0.05 3.01
N ARG A 60 -13.15 -0.20 3.48
CA ARG A 60 -11.96 -0.12 2.64
C ARG A 60 -12.01 -1.21 1.57
N LYS A 61 -12.06 -0.81 0.30
CA LYS A 61 -12.01 -1.73 -0.86
C LYS A 61 -10.65 -1.75 -1.56
N HIS A 62 -9.81 -0.76 -1.29
CA HIS A 62 -8.48 -0.61 -1.89
C HIS A 62 -7.50 0.05 -0.91
N LEU A 63 -6.20 -0.23 -1.10
CA LEU A 63 -5.10 0.52 -0.51
C LEU A 63 -4.58 1.52 -1.53
N THR A 64 -4.25 2.72 -1.06
CA THR A 64 -3.45 3.66 -1.86
C THR A 64 -1.99 3.36 -1.58
N VAL A 65 -1.24 3.04 -2.62
CA VAL A 65 0.19 2.78 -2.51
C VAL A 65 0.97 3.79 -3.33
N VAL A 66 2.21 4.04 -2.93
CA VAL A 66 3.19 4.81 -3.69
C VAL A 66 4.22 3.84 -4.21
N CYS A 67 4.26 3.70 -5.53
CA CYS A 67 5.28 2.98 -6.27
C CYS A 67 6.50 3.90 -6.43
N LEU A 68 7.65 3.48 -5.92
CA LEU A 68 8.93 4.16 -6.10
C LEU A 68 9.81 3.39 -7.08
N ASP A 69 10.41 4.09 -8.02
CA ASP A 69 11.46 3.56 -8.91
C ASP A 69 12.87 3.84 -8.36
N GLU A 70 13.90 3.33 -9.05
CA GLU A 70 15.31 3.56 -8.68
C GLU A 70 15.72 5.03 -8.74
N GLU A 71 15.03 5.85 -9.54
CA GLU A 71 15.28 7.28 -9.66
C GLU A 71 14.54 8.10 -8.59
N GLY A 72 13.78 7.45 -7.70
CA GLY A 72 12.99 8.09 -6.65
C GLY A 72 11.71 8.78 -7.15
N LYS A 73 11.31 8.56 -8.40
CA LYS A 73 10.02 8.97 -8.94
C LYS A 73 8.91 8.19 -8.23
N ARG A 74 7.84 8.92 -7.89
CA ARG A 74 6.74 8.41 -7.08
C ARG A 74 5.46 8.43 -7.90
N LYS A 75 4.83 7.27 -8.08
CA LYS A 75 3.49 7.18 -8.67
C LYS A 75 2.53 6.57 -7.66
N SER A 76 1.37 7.20 -7.50
CA SER A 76 0.32 6.65 -6.63
C SER A 76 -0.52 5.66 -7.43
N GLN A 77 -0.80 4.51 -6.85
CA GLN A 77 -1.60 3.45 -7.43
C GLN A 77 -2.61 2.95 -6.39
N HIS A 78 -3.78 2.53 -6.85
CA HIS A 78 -4.74 1.82 -6.00
C HIS A 78 -4.60 0.32 -6.23
N VAL A 79 -4.44 -0.43 -5.15
CA VAL A 79 -4.39 -1.90 -5.15
C VAL A 79 -5.57 -2.43 -4.32
N PRO A 80 -6.11 -3.62 -4.62
CA PRO A 80 -7.22 -4.17 -3.84
C PRO A 80 -6.86 -4.30 -2.36
N PHE A 81 -7.79 -4.03 -1.46
CA PHE A 81 -7.60 -4.26 -0.02
C PHE A 81 -8.07 -5.69 0.29
N ILE A 82 -7.11 -6.60 0.47
CA ILE A 82 -7.38 -8.00 0.78
C ILE A 82 -7.22 -8.16 2.29
N VAL A 83 -8.34 -8.41 2.97
CA VAL A 83 -8.35 -8.76 4.39
C VAL A 83 -8.31 -10.27 4.55
N GLU A 84 -7.73 -10.76 5.64
CA GLU A 84 -7.93 -12.14 6.05
C GLU A 84 -9.42 -12.38 6.33
N SER A 85 -10.06 -13.19 5.49
CA SER A 85 -11.27 -13.89 5.89
C SER A 85 -10.87 -14.85 7.01
N LYS A 86 -11.32 -14.54 8.22
CA LYS A 86 -11.26 -15.46 9.37
C LYS A 86 -11.99 -16.77 9.08
#